data_AF-A0A317KSV2-F1
#
_entry.id   AF-A0A317KSV2-F1
#
_cell.length_a   1.000
_cell.length_b   1.000
_cell.length_c   1.000
_cell.angle_alpha   90.00
_cell.angle_beta   90.00
_cell.angle_gamma   90.00
#
_symmetry.space_group_name_H-M   'P 1'
#
loop_
_entity.id
_entity.type
_entity.pdbx_description
1 polymer ?
#
loop_
_entity_poly.entity_id
_entity_poly.type
_entity_poly.pdbx_seq_one_letter_code
_entity_poly.pdbx_strand_id
1 'polypeptide(L)' 'MRFSPLGSAIIYFILGSLFIYIGIKSADDTVFNFITLALAFFATIDFVVAIRLVSLHFKIKKAKKK' A
#
# COMPACT_ATOMS: atom_id res chain seq x y z
N MET A 1 -16.91 -14.09 8.93
CA MET A 1 -16.61 -12.90 8.10
C MET A 1 -15.57 -13.27 7.05
N ARG A 2 -15.93 -13.35 5.77
CA ARG A 2 -14.96 -13.58 4.67
C ARG A 2 -14.29 -12.24 4.38
N PHE A 3 -13.16 -11.94 5.02
CA PHE A 3 -12.31 -10.82 4.60
C PHE A 3 -11.87 -11.10 3.16
N SER A 4 -12.49 -10.40 2.19
CA SER A 4 -12.09 -10.50 0.78
C SER A 4 -10.67 -9.96 0.66
N PRO A 5 -9.70 -10.73 0.14
CA PRO A 5 -8.31 -10.27 -0.05
C PRO A 5 -8.20 -8.97 -0.86
N LEU A 6 -9.21 -8.66 -1.69
CA LEU A 6 -9.29 -7.39 -2.41
C LEU A 6 -9.65 -6.20 -1.51
N GLY A 7 -10.54 -6.40 -0.54
CA GLY A 7 -10.96 -5.33 0.36
C GLY A 7 -9.79 -4.83 1.20
N SER A 8 -8.97 -5.74 1.72
CA SER A 8 -7.75 -5.37 2.43
C SER A 8 -6.72 -4.70 1.52
N ALA A 9 -6.55 -5.16 0.27
CA ALA A 9 -5.62 -4.55 -0.68
C ALA A 9 -5.93 -3.07 -0.96
N ILE A 10 -7.21 -2.73 -1.10
CA ILE A 10 -7.65 -1.34 -1.32
C ILE A 10 -7.30 -0.47 -0.10
N ILE A 11 -7.50 -0.98 1.12
CA ILE A 11 -7.17 -0.26 2.35
C ILE A 11 -5.66 0.05 2.40
N TYR A 12 -4.80 -0.95 2.14
CA TYR A 12 -3.35 -0.73 2.10
C TYR A 12 -2.94 0.26 1.01
N PHE A 13 -3.58 0.22 -0.18
CA PHE A 13 -3.29 1.17 -1.25
C PHE A 13 -3.67 2.61 -0.88
N ILE A 14 -4.83 2.80 -0.25
CA ILE A 14 -5.27 4.11 0.24
C ILE A 14 -4.33 4.59 1.36
N LEU A 15 -3.96 3.72 2.29
CA LEU A 15 -3.07 4.05 3.40
C LEU A 15 -1.68 4.48 2.92
N GLY A 16 -1.08 3.73 1.99
CA GLY A 16 0.20 4.10 1.37
C GLY A 16 0.13 5.42 0.61
N SER A 17 -0.99 5.69 -0.08
CA SER A 17 -1.21 6.99 -0.74
C SER A 17 -1.33 8.14 0.26
N LEU A 18 -1.95 7.88 1.41
CA LEU A 18 -2.05 8.85 2.50
C LEU A 18 -0.68 9.18 3.10
N PHE A 19 0.18 8.17 3.30
CA PHE A 19 1.55 8.38 3.75
C PHE A 19 2.37 9.18 2.75
N ILE A 20 2.20 8.98 1.44
CA ILE A 20 2.83 9.83 0.41
C ILE A 20 2.32 11.27 0.54
N TYR A 21 1.01 11.49 0.64
CA TYR A 21 0.44 12.83 0.76
C TYR A 21 0.96 13.58 1.99
N ILE A 22 1.02 12.91 3.14
CA ILE A 22 1.56 13.46 4.38
C ILE A 22 3.06 13.73 4.23
N GLY A 23 3.81 12.80 3.63
CA GLY A 23 5.25 12.93 3.42
C GLY A 23 5.63 14.11 2.54
N ILE A 24 4.85 14.36 1.48
CA ILE A 24 5.02 15.54 0.62
C ILE A 24 4.70 16.82 1.39
N LYS A 25 3.63 16.83 2.20
CA LYS A 25 3.26 18.01 2.97
C LYS A 25 4.22 18.31 4.14
N SER A 26 4.89 17.28 4.67
CA SER A 26 5.94 17.41 5.68
C SER A 26 7.32 17.74 5.11
N ALA A 27 7.49 17.70 3.79
CA ALA A 27 8.73 18.14 3.16
C ALA A 27 8.73 19.68 3.15
N ASP A 28 9.40 20.27 4.14
CA ASP A 28 9.52 21.73 4.31
C ASP A 28 10.54 22.28 3.27
N ASP A 29 11.84 22.14 3.54
CA ASP A 29 12.91 22.58 2.63
C ASP A 29 13.40 21.48 1.68
N THR A 30 13.40 20.22 2.12
CA THR A 30 13.90 19.09 1.33
C THR A 30 13.09 17.83 1.54
N VAL A 31 12.94 17.06 0.46
CA VAL A 31 12.27 15.76 0.46
C VAL A 31 13.05 14.67 1.21
N PHE A 32 14.33 14.93 1.51
CA PHE A 32 15.25 14.03 2.22
C PHE A 32 15.19 14.16 3.74
N ASN A 33 14.19 14.87 4.29
CA ASN A 33 13.99 14.90 5.73
C ASN A 33 13.69 13.50 6.27
N PHE A 34 14.16 13.20 7.48
CA PHE A 34 13.99 11.91 8.15
C PHE A 34 12.52 11.47 8.20
N ILE A 35 11.61 12.41 8.48
CA ILE A 35 10.17 12.13 8.55
C ILE A 35 9.63 11.71 7.17
N THR A 36 9.99 12.42 6.10
CA THR A 36 9.55 12.12 4.74
C THR A 36 10.10 10.78 4.27
N LEU A 37 11.36 10.46 4.59
CA LEU A 37 11.97 9.15 4.31
C LEU A 37 11.28 8.01 5.08
N ALA A 38 10.96 8.20 6.36
CA ALA A 38 10.23 7.22 7.15
C ALA A 38 8.83 6.97 6.57
N LEU A 39 8.09 8.03 6.24
CA LEU A 39 6.77 7.94 5.61
C LEU A 39 6.82 7.24 4.24
N ALA A 40 7.84 7.53 3.42
CA ALA A 40 8.04 6.87 2.14
C ALA A 40 8.36 5.37 2.31
N PHE A 41 9.12 5.01 3.35
CA PHE A 41 9.41 3.62 3.69
C PHE A 41 8.13 2.86 4.09
N PHE A 42 7.31 3.44 4.96
CA PHE A 42 6.01 2.85 5.34
C PHE A 42 5.08 2.71 4.13
N ALA A 43 4.96 3.76 3.31
CA ALA A 43 4.18 3.73 2.08
C ALA A 43 4.62 2.58 1.15
N THR A 44 5.93 2.36 1.01
CA THR A 44 6.47 1.28 0.19
C THR A 44 5.99 -0.10 0.67
N ILE A 45 6.01 -0.34 1.99
CA ILE A 45 5.51 -1.59 2.57
C ILE A 45 4.02 -1.77 2.26
N ASP A 46 3.21 -0.72 2.43
CA ASP A 46 1.78 -0.76 2.14
C ASP A 46 1.49 -1.10 0.67
N PHE A 47 2.21 -0.47 -0.27
CA PHE A 47 2.06 -0.78 -1.70
C PHE A 47 2.47 -2.21 -2.02
N VAL A 48 3.56 -2.73 -1.43
CA VAL A 48 3.99 -4.12 -1.63
C VAL A 48 2.92 -5.10 -1.12
N VAL A 49 2.35 -4.84 0.06
CA VAL A 49 1.27 -5.66 0.63
C VAL A 49 0.02 -5.59 -0.25
N ALA A 50 -0.38 -4.41 -0.71
CA ALA A 50 -1.51 -4.23 -1.63
C ALA A 50 -1.32 -5.02 -2.93
N ILE A 51 -0.16 -4.92 -3.57
CA ILE A 51 0.19 -5.67 -4.79
C ILE A 51 0.13 -7.19 -4.53
N ARG A 52 0.68 -7.64 -3.40
CA ARG A 52 0.68 -9.07 -3.02
C ARG A 52 -0.74 -9.61 -2.84
N LEU A 53 -1.61 -8.84 -2.19
CA LEU A 53 -3.02 -9.20 -1.98
C LEU A 53 -3.82 -9.22 -3.29
N VAL A 54 -3.59 -8.25 -4.18
CA VAL A 54 -4.18 -8.25 -5.52
C VAL A 54 -3.73 -9.47 -6.33
N SER A 55 -2.42 -9.77 -6.32
CA SER A 55 -1.86 -10.96 -6.98
C SER A 55 -2.46 -12.26 -6.42
N LEU A 56 -2.62 -12.34 -5.09
CA LEU A 56 -3.26 -13.48 -4.43
C LEU A 56 -4.72 -13.63 -4.88
N HIS A 57 -5.47 -12.54 -4.99
CA HIS A 57 -6.84 -12.59 -5.51
C HIS A 57 -6.90 -13.17 -6.94
N PHE A 58 -6.02 -12.71 -7.83
CA PHE A 58 -5.96 -13.24 -9.20
C PHE A 58 -5.53 -14.71 -9.23
N LYS A 59 -4.57 -15.12 -8.40
CA LYS A 59 -4.15 -16.53 -8.27
C LYS A 59 -5.29 -17.42 -7.78
N ILE A 60 -6.03 -17.01 -6.75
CA ILE A 60 -7.19 -17.75 -6.23
C ILE A 60 -8.27 -17.84 -7.31
N LYS A 61 -8.57 -16.75 -8.01
CA LYS A 61 -9.55 -16.73 -9.10
C LYS A 61 -9.16 -17.66 -10.25
N LYS A 62 -7.86 -17.75 -10.58
CA LYS A 62 -7.33 -18.66 -11.61
C LYS A 62 -7.38 -20.13 -11.16
N ALA A 63 -7.06 -20.41 -9.90
CA ALA A 63 -7.13 -21.76 -9.33
C ALA A 63 -8.58 -22.29 -9.22
N LYS A 64 -9.55 -21.41 -8.92
CA LYS A 64 -10.97 -21.77 -8.85
C LYS A 64 -11.65 -21.98 -10.21
N LYS A 65 -10.96 -21.64 -11.31
CA LYS A 65 -11.44 -21.76 -12.69
C LYS A 65 -10.87 -23.00 -13.40
N LYS A 66 -10.04 -23.78 -12.70
CA LYS A 66 -9.53 -25.08 -13.11
C LYS A 66 -10.33 -26.17 -12.39
#